data_AF-A0A797M651-F1
#
_entry.id   AF-A0A797M651-F1
#
_cell.length_a   1.000
_cell.length_b   1.000
_cell.length_c   1.000
_cell.angle_alpha   90.00
_cell.angle_beta   90.00
_cell.angle_gamma   90.00
#
_symmetry.space_group_name_H-M   'P 1'
#
loop_
_entity.id
_entity.type
_entity.pdbx_description
1 polymer ?
#
loop_
_entity_poly.entity_id
_entity_poly.type
_entity_poly.pdbx_seq_one_letter_code
_entity_poly.pdbx_strand_id
1 'polypeptide(L)' 'YYAPAFRFEDEDDNPWIPYRQMSETPLPENHLLDARLRKEKEDAINQINHVRNVLQQIKQEANHLLNH' A
#
# COMPACT_ATOMS: atom_id res chain seq x y z
N TYR A 1 -5.57 -3.28 23.61
CA TYR A 1 -4.85 -2.07 23.16
C TYR A 1 -5.91 -1.03 22.82
N TYR A 2 -6.04 0.01 23.64
CA TYR A 2 -6.97 1.11 23.41
C TYR A 2 -6.20 2.16 22.60
N ALA A 3 -6.55 2.32 21.33
CA ALA A 3 -5.95 3.37 20.52
C ALA A 3 -6.51 4.72 21.01
N PRO A 4 -5.67 5.64 21.51
CA PRO A 4 -6.15 6.94 21.95
C PRO A 4 -6.75 7.67 20.74
N ALA A 5 -7.82 8.44 20.98
CA ALA A 5 -8.25 9.44 20.01
C ALA A 5 -7.03 10.32 19.70
N PHE A 6 -6.78 10.58 18.42
CA PHE A 6 -5.75 11.54 17.99
C PHE A 6 -6.11 12.91 18.59
N ARG A 7 -5.62 13.17 19.80
CA ARG A 7 -5.76 14.44 20.50
C ARG A 7 -4.41 15.13 20.46
N PHE A 8 -4.42 16.42 20.11
CA PHE A 8 -3.23 17.25 20.25
C PHE A 8 -3.08 17.69 21.72
N GLU A 9 -1.86 18.00 22.16
CA GLU A 9 -1.55 18.34 23.56
C GLU A 9 -2.25 19.62 24.04
N ASP A 10 -2.72 20.44 23.11
CA ASP A 10 -3.39 21.74 23.32
C ASP A 10 -4.92 21.69 23.12
N GLU A 11 -5.51 20.50 22.98
CA GLU A 11 -6.97 20.35 22.88
C GLU A 11 -7.66 20.42 24.25
N ASP A 12 -8.73 21.21 24.34
CA ASP A 12 -9.64 21.24 25.49
C ASP A 12 -10.30 19.86 25.74
N ASP A 13 -10.87 19.65 26.94
CA ASP A 13 -11.56 18.40 27.32
C ASP A 13 -12.65 17.95 26.33
N ASN A 14 -13.29 18.92 25.66
CA ASN A 14 -14.30 18.71 24.63
C ASN A 14 -13.97 19.57 23.39
N PRO A 15 -13.01 19.15 22.56
CA PRO A 15 -12.56 19.95 21.43
C PRO A 15 -13.65 19.97 20.35
N TRP A 16 -13.84 21.12 19.71
CA TRP A 16 -14.73 21.21 18.55
C TRP A 16 -14.10 20.45 17.38
N ILE A 17 -14.78 19.41 16.90
CA ILE A 17 -14.33 18.65 15.73
C ILE A 17 -14.89 19.33 14.48
N PRO A 18 -14.04 19.88 13.59
CA PRO A 18 -14.50 20.45 12.33
C PRO A 18 -15.18 19.39 11.48
N TYR A 19 -16.23 19.80 10.76
CA TYR A 19 -16.84 18.94 9.74
C TYR A 19 -15.79 18.57 8.69
N ARG A 20 -15.67 17.26 8.44
CA ARG A 20 -14.77 16.78 7.38
C ARG A 20 -15.31 17.24 6.03
N GLN A 21 -14.44 17.86 5.24
CA GLN A 21 -14.71 18.02 3.83
C GLN A 21 -14.67 16.66 3.14
N MET A 22 -15.37 16.56 2.01
CA MET A 22 -15.29 15.38 1.17
C MET A 22 -13.84 15.21 0.70
N SER A 23 -13.27 14.03 0.92
CA SER A 23 -11.97 13.69 0.35
C SER A 23 -12.17 13.40 -1.13
N GLU A 24 -11.91 14.39 -1.98
CA GLU A 24 -11.90 14.19 -3.42
C GLU A 24 -10.53 13.69 -3.87
N THR A 25 -10.51 12.55 -4.55
CA THR A 25 -9.31 12.06 -5.24
C THR A 25 -9.45 12.48 -6.70
N PRO A 26 -8.74 13.52 -7.16
CA PRO A 26 -8.89 14.00 -8.52
C PRO A 26 -8.42 12.93 -9.51
N LEU A 27 -9.12 12.85 -10.65
CA LEU A 27 -8.64 12.03 -11.76
C LEU A 27 -7.29 12.56 -12.24
N PRO A 28 -6.37 11.69 -12.68
CA PRO A 28 -5.13 12.13 -13.30
C PRO A 28 -5.36 13.09 -14.44
N GLU A 29 -4.42 14.00 -14.63
CA GLU A 29 -4.36 14.79 -15.85
C GLU A 29 -4.26 13.87 -17.07
N ASN A 30 -5.05 14.15 -18.12
CA ASN A 30 -5.13 13.30 -19.32
C ASN A 30 -3.76 13.06 -19.97
N HIS A 31 -2.84 14.03 -19.90
CA HIS A 31 -1.50 13.92 -20.46
C HIS A 31 -0.62 12.88 -19.74
N LEU A 32 -1.00 12.46 -18.52
CA LEU A 32 -0.32 11.43 -17.73
C LEU A 32 -0.91 10.04 -17.94
N LEU A 33 -2.07 9.92 -18.61
CA LEU A 33 -2.80 8.66 -18.73
C LEU A 33 -1.94 7.57 -19.38
N ASP A 34 -1.34 7.86 -20.54
CA ASP A 34 -0.51 6.89 -21.27
C ASP A 34 0.72 6.45 -20.47
N ALA A 35 1.36 7.40 -19.77
CA ALA A 35 2.49 7.10 -18.92
C ALA A 35 2.09 6.20 -17.73
N ARG A 36 0.93 6.44 -17.13
CA ARG A 36 0.37 5.61 -16.04
C ARG A 36 0.01 4.22 -16.53
N LEU A 37 -0.69 4.09 -17.66
CA LEU A 37 -1.06 2.79 -18.23
C LEU A 37 0.17 1.94 -18.57
N ARG A 38 1.22 2.56 -19.13
CA ARG A 38 2.50 1.87 -19.37
C ARG A 38 3.13 1.40 -18.06
N LYS A 39 3.19 2.27 -17.06
CA LYS A 39 3.74 1.94 -15.75
C LYS A 39 2.94 0.82 -15.06
N GLU A 40 1.62 0.85 -15.11
CA GLU A 40 0.76 -0.20 -14.55
C GLU A 40 1.04 -1.57 -15.15
N LYS A 41 1.28 -1.63 -16.47
CA LYS A 41 1.67 -2.87 -17.13
C LYS A 41 3.04 -3.37 -16.66
N GLU A 42 4.02 -2.47 -16.54
CA GLU A 42 5.35 -2.79 -16.03
C GLU A 42 5.28 -3.28 -14.58
N ASP A 43 4.52 -2.60 -13.73
CA ASP A 43 4.30 -2.96 -12.33
C ASP A 43 3.62 -4.33 -12.21
N ALA A 44 2.64 -4.65 -13.07
CA ALA A 44 2.01 -5.97 -13.10
C ALA A 44 3.00 -7.09 -13.46
N ILE A 45 3.90 -6.85 -14.44
CA ILE A 45 4.95 -7.81 -14.79
C ILE A 45 5.94 -7.98 -13.62
N ASN A 46 6.34 -6.87 -12.99
CA ASN A 46 7.23 -6.87 -11.83
C ASN A 46 6.62 -7.65 -10.65
N GLN A 47 5.32 -7.49 -10.41
CA GLN A 47 4.60 -8.23 -9.38
C GLN A 47 4.62 -9.74 -9.65
N ILE A 48 4.38 -10.16 -10.90
CA ILE A 48 4.46 -11.58 -11.29
C ILE A 48 5.86 -12.14 -11.04
N ASN A 49 6.90 -11.40 -11.44
CA ASN A 49 8.28 -11.82 -11.24
C ASN A 49 8.64 -11.93 -9.76
N HIS A 50 8.21 -10.96 -8.95
CA HIS A 50 8.43 -10.97 -7.51
C HIS A 50 7.79 -12.21 -6.87
N VAL A 51 6.52 -12.49 -7.15
CA VAL A 51 5.82 -13.66 -6.59
C VAL A 51 6.50 -14.97 -7.01
N ARG A 52 6.91 -15.10 -8.27
CA ARG A 52 7.64 -16.30 -8.73
C ARG A 52 8.95 -16.51 -7.98
N ASN A 53 9.72 -15.43 -7.76
CA ASN A 53 10.98 -15.51 -7.03
C ASN A 53 10.76 -15.94 -5.57
N VAL A 54 9.75 -15.37 -4.90
CA VAL A 54 9.38 -15.75 -3.53
C VAL A 54 9.01 -17.24 -3.45
N LEU A 55 8.17 -17.72 -4.38
CA LEU A 55 7.79 -19.13 -4.42
C LEU A 55 8.99 -20.06 -4.67
N GLN A 56 9.94 -19.64 -5.52
CA GLN A 56 11.16 -20.38 -5.76
C GLN A 56 12.03 -20.48 -4.51
N GLN A 57 12.19 -19.38 -3.76
CA GLN A 57 12.94 -19.36 -2.50
C GLN A 57 12.32 -20.31 -1.48
N ILE A 58 11.00 -20.22 -1.24
CA ILE A 58 10.27 -21.12 -0.33
C ILE A 58 10.48 -22.58 -0.74
N LYS A 59 10.36 -22.89 -2.04
CA LYS A 59 10.60 -24.26 -2.54
C LYS A 59 12.03 -24.73 -2.28
N GLN A 60 13.03 -23.86 -2.47
CA GLN A 60 14.43 -24.20 -2.23
C GLN A 60 14.69 -24.47 -0.75
N GLU A 61 14.17 -23.63 0.14
CA GLU A 61 14.26 -23.80 1.59
C GLU A 61 13.59 -25.09 2.06
N ALA A 62 12.37 -25.37 1.59
CA ALA A 62 11.66 -26.60 1.91
C ALA A 62 12.42 -27.85 1.44
N ASN A 63 12.96 -27.83 0.22
CA ASN A 63 13.78 -28.92 -0.28
C ASN A 63 15.07 -29.09 0.52
N HIS A 64 15.71 -28.01 0.96
CA HIS A 64 16.88 -28.09 1.82
C HIS A 64 16.54 -28.76 3.14
N LEU A 65 15.45 -28.35 3.81
CA LEU A 65 14.99 -28.95 5.07
C LEU A 65 14.58 -30.42 4.96
N LEU A 66 14.12 -30.88 3.80
CA LEU A 66 13.68 -32.27 3.60
C LEU A 66 14.82 -33.23 3.24
N ASN A 67 15.92 -32.71 2.68
CA ASN A 67 17.05 -33.53 2.21
C ASN A 67 18.28 -33.45 3.13
N HIS A 68 18.17 -32.75 4.26
CA HIS A 68 19.11 -32.71 5.36
C HIS A 68 18.42 -33.18 6.65
#